data_AF-A0A022MPS6-F1
#
_entry.id   AF-A0A022MPS6-F1
#
_cell.length_a   1.000
_cell.length_b   1.000
_cell.length_c   1.000
_cell.angle_alpha   90.00
_cell.angle_beta   90.00
_cell.angle_gamma   90.00
#
_symmetry.space_group_name_H-M   'P 1'
#
loop_
_entity.id
_entity.type
_entity.pdbx_description
1 polymer ?
#
loop_
_entity_poly.entity_id
_entity_poly.type
_entity_poly.pdbx_seq_one_letter_code
_entity_poly.pdbx_strand_id
1 'polypeptide(L)'
;MHTTSPHQPRTAGAFAQQLSSTPRGARLARLLVAERLTAWKVSPGVAERAVQITAELAANAVFHGRVRGRDFRVTVTRTPGSGG
;
A
#
# COMPACT_ATOMS: atom_id res chain seq x y z
N MET A 1 18.84 -11.13 21.98
CA MET A 1 18.76 -10.26 20.80
C MET A 1 18.26 -11.10 19.64
N HIS A 2 17.03 -10.90 19.16
CA HIS A 2 16.51 -11.59 17.98
C HIS A 2 16.00 -10.54 17.00
N THR A 3 16.79 -10.25 15.98
CA THR A 3 16.32 -9.51 14.81
C THR A 3 15.54 -10.48 13.95
N THR A 4 14.22 -10.53 14.14
CA THR A 4 13.31 -11.21 13.21
C THR A 4 13.36 -10.45 11.89
N SER A 5 14.12 -10.95 10.92
CA SER A 5 14.00 -10.54 9.53
C SER A 5 12.54 -10.71 9.11
N PRO A 6 11.87 -9.68 8.56
CA PRO A 6 10.54 -9.88 8.01
C PRO A 6 10.68 -10.83 6.82
N HIS A 7 10.18 -12.05 6.98
CA HIS A 7 9.96 -13.01 5.90
C HIS A 7 9.06 -12.32 4.88
N GLN A 8 9.67 -11.80 3.81
CA GLN A 8 8.95 -11.17 2.72
C GLN A 8 8.47 -12.31 1.81
N PRO A 9 7.17 -12.68 1.82
CA PRO A 9 6.67 -13.58 0.80
C PRO A 9 6.93 -12.91 -0.55
N ARG A 10 7.79 -13.51 -1.37
CA ARG A 10 7.92 -13.18 -2.80
C ARG A 10 6.68 -13.70 -3.52
N THR A 11 5.49 -13.24 -3.12
CA THR A 11 4.31 -13.33 -3.97
C THR A 11 4.59 -12.41 -5.14
N ALA A 12 4.70 -12.97 -6.35
CA ALA A 12 4.93 -12.23 -7.60
C ALA A 12 3.84 -11.17 -7.94
N GLY A 13 2.94 -10.87 -7.01
CA GLY A 13 1.89 -9.87 -7.08
C GLY A 13 1.72 -9.02 -5.82
N ALA A 14 2.75 -8.88 -4.98
CA ALA A 14 2.72 -7.99 -3.81
C ALA A 14 3.58 -6.73 -4.02
N PHE A 15 3.15 -5.61 -3.44
CA PHE A 15 3.88 -4.35 -3.32
C PHE A 15 3.75 -3.86 -1.89
N ALA A 16 4.85 -3.45 -1.28
CA ALA A 16 4.85 -2.89 0.06
C ALA A 16 5.81 -1.70 0.14
N GLN A 17 5.36 -0.61 0.76
CA GLN A 17 6.16 0.59 0.99
C GLN A 17 5.89 1.13 2.39
N GLN A 18 6.96 1.52 3.09
CA GLN A 18 6.87 2.28 4.34
C GLN A 18 7.03 3.77 4.03
N LEU A 19 6.14 4.59 4.60
CA LEU A 19 6.01 6.01 4.30
C LEU A 19 5.81 6.81 5.57
N SER A 20 6.36 8.01 5.65
CA SER A 20 6.16 8.88 6.81
C SER A 20 4.72 9.34 6.92
N SER A 21 4.17 9.36 8.14
CA SER A 21 2.80 9.81 8.45
C SER A 21 2.63 11.32 8.31
N THR A 22 2.70 11.78 7.06
CA THR A 22 2.53 13.16 6.63
C THR A 22 1.56 13.23 5.47
N PRO A 23 0.91 14.38 5.20
CA PRO A 23 0.07 14.53 4.01
C PRO A 23 0.79 14.22 2.69
N ARG A 24 2.10 14.53 2.62
CA ARG A 24 2.96 14.17 1.48
C ARG A 24 3.13 12.66 1.35
N GLY A 25 3.34 11.95 2.47
CA GLY A 25 3.38 10.49 2.51
C GLY A 25 2.08 9.84 2.05
N ALA A 26 0.93 10.36 2.47
CA ALA A 26 -0.38 9.89 2.00
C ALA A 26 -0.59 10.12 0.49
N ARG A 27 -0.16 11.27 -0.03
CA ARG A 27 -0.17 11.52 -1.48
C ARG A 27 0.73 10.54 -2.22
N LEU A 28 1.93 10.28 -1.70
CA LEU A 28 2.88 9.34 -2.30
C LEU A 28 2.34 7.90 -2.28
N ALA A 29 1.71 7.47 -1.19
CA ALA A 29 1.02 6.18 -1.10
C ALA A 29 0.03 5.98 -2.26
N ARG A 30 -0.84 6.97 -2.47
CA ARG A 30 -1.86 6.94 -3.53
C ARG A 30 -1.24 6.81 -4.92
N LEU A 31 -0.16 7.57 -5.19
CA LEU A 31 0.53 7.56 -6.48
C LEU A 31 1.23 6.22 -6.74
N LEU A 32 1.95 5.70 -5.75
CA LEU A 32 2.67 4.42 -5.87
C LEU A 32 1.69 3.25 -6.07
N VAL A 33 0.54 3.26 -5.37
CA VAL A 33 -0.48 2.24 -5.57
C VAL A 33 -1.10 2.34 -6.97
N ALA A 34 -1.42 3.54 -7.46
CA ALA A 34 -1.94 3.73 -8.81
C ALA A 34 -0.95 3.20 -9.86
N GLU A 35 0.32 3.59 -9.77
CA GLU A 35 1.39 3.13 -10.67
C GLU A 35 1.51 1.61 -10.64
N ARG A 36 1.46 1.00 -9.44
CA ARG A 36 1.55 -0.45 -9.29
C ARG A 36 0.39 -1.19 -9.93
N LEU A 37 -0.84 -0.68 -9.78
CA LEU A 37 -2.04 -1.27 -10.35
C LEU A 37 -2.03 -1.18 -11.89
N THR A 38 -1.54 -0.07 -12.44
CA THR A 38 -1.29 0.09 -13.88
C THR A 38 -0.26 -0.92 -14.37
N ALA A 39 0.88 -1.06 -13.68
CA ALA A 39 1.91 -2.04 -14.02
C ALA A 39 1.40 -3.49 -13.96
N TRP A 40 0.46 -3.77 -13.06
CA TRP A 40 -0.23 -5.07 -12.96
C TRP A 40 -1.38 -5.28 -13.95
N LYS A 41 -1.68 -4.28 -14.79
CA LYS A 41 -2.78 -4.31 -15.78
C LYS A 41 -4.13 -4.63 -15.12
N VAL A 42 -4.38 -4.08 -13.94
CA VAL A 42 -5.67 -4.21 -13.24
C VAL A 42 -6.74 -3.41 -14.00
N SER A 43 -7.98 -3.89 -14.00
CA SER A 43 -9.08 -3.19 -14.67
C SER A 43 -9.29 -1.79 -14.07
N PRO A 44 -9.58 -0.75 -14.88
CA PRO A 44 -9.64 0.64 -14.41
C PRO A 44 -10.55 0.85 -13.20
N GLY A 45 -11.77 0.29 -13.22
CA GLY A 45 -12.71 0.43 -12.09
C GLY A 45 -12.26 -0.24 -10.79
N VAL A 46 -11.49 -1.34 -10.86
CA VAL A 46 -10.89 -1.95 -9.67
C VAL A 46 -9.71 -1.11 -9.19
N ALA A 47 -8.90 -0.60 -10.12
CA ALA A 47 -7.77 0.25 -9.80
C ALA A 47 -8.20 1.56 -9.11
N GLU A 48 -9.22 2.23 -9.63
CA GLU A 48 -9.80 3.45 -9.04
C GLU A 48 -10.26 3.24 -7.60
N ARG A 49 -11.02 2.16 -7.34
CA ARG A 49 -11.46 1.81 -5.98
C ARG A 49 -10.30 1.52 -5.05
N ALA A 50 -9.31 0.75 -5.49
CA ALA A 50 -8.14 0.43 -4.67
C ALA A 50 -7.31 1.69 -4.33
N VAL A 51 -7.18 2.62 -5.30
CA VAL A 51 -6.53 3.92 -5.09
C VAL A 51 -7.30 4.79 -4.09
N GLN A 52 -8.64 4.81 -4.17
CA GLN A 52 -9.47 5.54 -3.22
C GLN A 52 -9.35 4.97 -1.80
N ILE A 53 -9.49 3.64 -1.63
CA ILE A 53 -9.32 2.97 -0.34
C ILE A 53 -7.93 3.26 0.24
N THR A 54 -6.89 3.21 -0.59
CA THR A 54 -5.52 3.55 -0.15
C THR A 54 -5.43 4.99 0.36
N ALA A 55 -6.08 5.95 -0.33
CA ALA A 55 -6.07 7.35 0.07
C ALA A 55 -6.76 7.56 1.42
N GLU A 56 -7.92 6.93 1.63
CA GLU A 56 -8.67 6.99 2.89
C GLU A 56 -7.88 6.37 4.05
N LEU A 57 -7.29 5.19 3.85
CA LEU A 57 -6.49 4.52 4.87
C LEU A 57 -5.21 5.30 5.20
N ALA A 58 -4.54 5.87 4.19
CA ALA A 58 -3.37 6.71 4.42
C ALA A 58 -3.74 8.02 5.13
N ALA A 59 -4.87 8.63 4.82
CA ALA A 59 -5.37 9.79 5.55
C ALA A 59 -5.63 9.44 7.02
N ASN A 60 -6.30 8.31 7.28
CA ASN A 60 -6.51 7.82 8.65
C ASN A 60 -5.18 7.59 9.38
N ALA A 61 -4.15 7.07 8.70
CA ALA A 61 -2.82 6.90 9.29
C ALA A 61 -2.15 8.24 9.62
N VAL A 62 -2.31 9.27 8.77
CA VAL A 62 -1.78 10.62 9.02
C VAL A 62 -2.50 11.31 10.18
N PHE A 63 -3.83 11.23 10.23
CA PHE A 63 -4.65 11.92 11.24
C PHE A 63 -4.69 11.18 12.58
N HIS A 64 -4.70 9.85 12.57
CA HIS A 64 -4.88 9.01 13.75
C HIS A 64 -3.64 8.21 14.13
N GLY A 65 -2.52 8.39 13.43
CA GLY A 65 -1.20 7.94 13.86
C GLY A 65 -0.77 8.72 15.12
N ARG A 66 -1.35 8.35 16.27
CA ARG A 66 -1.29 9.05 17.57
C ARG A 66 0.10 9.17 18.20
N VAL A 67 1.18 9.01 17.44
CA VAL A 67 2.56 9.18 17.88
C VAL A 67 3.33 9.91 16.78
N ARG A 68 3.77 11.15 17.07
CA ARG A 68 4.67 11.91 16.19
C ARG A 68 5.90 11.04 15.86
N GLY A 69 6.20 10.89 14.57
CA GLY A 69 7.41 10.20 14.11
C GLY A 69 7.27 8.72 13.75
N ARG A 70 6.05 8.16 13.70
CA ARG A 70 5.86 6.81 13.13
C ARG A 70 5.56 6.87 11.63
N ASP A 71 6.15 5.95 10.90
CA ASP A 71 5.75 5.65 9.52
C ASP A 71 4.49 4.79 9.50
N PHE A 72 3.78 4.80 8.38
CA PHE A 72 2.74 3.82 8.06
C PHE A 72 3.20 2.95 6.88
N ARG A 73 2.72 1.71 6.84
CA ARG A 73 3.02 0.77 5.76
C ARG A 73 1.80 0.61 4.87
N VAL A 74 2.02 0.72 3.56
CA VAL A 74 1.04 0.37 2.54
C VAL A 74 1.46 -0.96 1.95
N THR A 75 0.56 -1.92 1.92
CA THR A 75 0.75 -3.20 1.24
C THR A 75 -0.44 -3.43 0.31
N VAL A 76 -0.16 -3.70 -0.96
CA VAL A 76 -1.16 -4.11 -1.95
C VAL A 76 -0.77 -5.50 -2.44
N THR A 77 -1.72 -6.41 -2.48
CA THR A 77 -1.51 -7.75 -3.01
C THR A 77 -2.56 -8.05 -4.07
N ARG A 78 -2.13 -8.67 -5.17
CA ARG A 78 -3.00 -9.27 -6.16
C ARG A 78 -3.01 -10.77 -5.90
N THR A 79 -4.16 -11.31 -5.54
CA THR A 79 -4.37 -12.75 -5.57
C THR A 79 -4.28 -13.20 -7.02
N PRO A 80 -3.46 -14.22 -7.36
CA PRO A 80 -3.59 -14.86 -8.66
C PRO A 80 -5.05 -15.31 -8.78
N GLY A 81 -5.72 -14.91 -9.87
CA GLY A 81 -7.07 -15.41 -10.13
C GLY A 81 -6.96 -16.92 -10.17
N SER A 82 -7.73 -17.61 -9.31
CA SER A 82 -7.93 -19.05 -9.45
C SER A 82 -8.49 -19.26 -10.86
N GLY A 83 -7.63 -19.69 -11.79
CA GLY A 83 -8.05 -20.02 -13.14
C GLY A 83 -9.10 -21.11 -13.04
N GLY A 84 -10.32 -20.80 -13.44
CA GLY A 84 -11.32 -21.80 -13.82
C GLY A 84 -11.06 -22.26 -15.24
#